data_AF-A0A8C8YLQ8-F1
#
_entry.id   AF-A0A8C8YLQ8-F1
#
_cell.length_a   1.000
_cell.length_b   1.000
_cell.length_c   1.000
_cell.angle_alpha   90.00
_cell.angle_beta   90.00
_cell.angle_gamma   90.00
#
_symmetry.space_group_name_H-M   'P 1'
#
loop_
_entity.id
_entity.type
_entity.pdbx_description
1 polymer ?
#
loop_
_entity_poly.entity_id
_entity_poly.type
_entity_poly.pdbx_seq_one_letter_code
_entity_poly.pdbx_strand_id
1 'polypeptide(L)'
;MHTVLFTSVSNASTSTAATGPSFAPTASTTTSMTTTTTFTTTTTTTVTSGFILNLNPLTSTGINNTELLTSTVNAIVTPVMTYGHLEGFTNKWSLELEEQEDYFLHQMTKVNDWDCALIENGEKITILHKEVEKVKLDQKRLEVELDFILSQQKELEDLLTPLEESMKDQSRLVYLQHADVEPEKTYKLAENIDTQLKGIGQDRKDIIDHLDSFENPADTTDPLQQICKILNAHVNSLRWIDQNTGMLQRKVEEVTQVFEDCHRKEQKYNVKIAFD
;
A
#
# COMPACT_ATOMS: atom_id res chain seq x y z
N MET A 1 25.85 -30.66 16.17
CA MET A 1 25.49 -30.36 14.78
C MET A 1 23.97 -30.30 14.69
N HIS A 2 23.39 -29.10 14.70
CA HIS A 2 21.95 -28.90 14.49
C HIS A 2 21.80 -28.00 13.26
N THR A 3 21.27 -28.60 12.20
CA THR A 3 20.99 -28.01 10.89
C THR A 3 19.77 -27.10 11.01
N VAL A 4 19.90 -25.83 10.61
CA VAL A 4 18.78 -24.90 10.42
C VAL A 4 18.46 -24.82 8.94
N LEU A 5 17.32 -25.42 8.57
CA LEU A 5 16.67 -25.30 7.27
C LEU A 5 15.91 -23.97 7.22
N PHE A 6 16.26 -23.09 6.29
CA PHE A 6 15.43 -21.95 5.92
C PHE A 6 14.49 -22.36 4.79
N THR A 7 13.19 -22.40 5.08
CA THR A 7 12.13 -22.58 4.08
C THR A 7 11.73 -21.21 3.53
N SER A 8 11.92 -21.01 2.22
CA SER A 8 11.43 -19.85 1.48
C SER A 8 9.94 -20.02 1.20
N VAL A 9 9.11 -19.08 1.62
CA VAL A 9 7.69 -19.02 1.24
C VAL A 9 7.56 -17.98 0.12
N SER A 10 7.11 -18.42 -1.05
CA SER A 10 6.76 -17.57 -2.18
C SER A 10 5.25 -17.34 -2.16
N ASN A 11 4.81 -16.11 -1.91
CA ASN A 11 3.42 -15.70 -2.10
C ASN A 11 3.29 -15.01 -3.46
N ALA A 12 2.72 -15.71 -4.44
CA ALA A 12 2.23 -15.12 -5.67
C ALA A 12 0.76 -14.71 -5.46
N SER A 13 0.49 -13.41 -5.49
CA SER A 13 -0.88 -12.88 -5.48
C SER A 13 -1.31 -12.55 -6.90
N THR A 14 -2.33 -13.25 -7.38
CA THR A 14 -3.08 -12.95 -8.60
C THR A 14 -4.05 -11.81 -8.34
N SER A 15 -4.00 -10.74 -9.15
CA SER A 15 -4.97 -9.64 -9.12
C SER A 15 -5.93 -9.74 -10.30
N THR A 16 -7.22 -9.85 -9.97
CA THR A 16 -8.35 -9.83 -10.91
C THR A 16 -8.88 -8.41 -11.00
N ALA A 17 -9.02 -7.89 -12.21
CA ALA A 17 -9.53 -6.55 -12.50
C ALA A 17 -11.05 -6.45 -12.26
N ALA A 18 -11.47 -5.36 -11.61
CA ALA A 18 -12.85 -4.91 -11.58
C ALA A 18 -12.92 -3.41 -11.91
N THR A 19 -13.67 -3.10 -12.96
CA THR A 19 -14.03 -1.77 -13.46
C THR A 19 -14.92 -0.99 -12.48
N GLY A 20 -14.59 0.28 -12.26
CA GLY A 20 -15.43 1.27 -11.56
C GLY A 20 -15.34 2.65 -12.24
N PRO A 21 -16.36 3.53 -12.10
CA PRO A 21 -16.58 4.66 -12.99
C PRO A 21 -15.81 5.93 -12.60
N SER A 22 -15.51 6.71 -13.63
CA SER A 22 -14.80 7.99 -13.63
C SER A 22 -15.56 9.11 -12.92
N PHE A 23 -14.85 9.84 -12.05
CA PHE A 23 -15.20 11.20 -11.65
C PHE A 23 -13.94 12.07 -11.69
N ALA A 24 -13.99 13.12 -12.52
CA ALA A 24 -12.93 14.10 -12.73
C ALA A 24 -12.76 15.03 -11.50
N PRO A 25 -11.53 15.52 -11.21
CA PRO A 25 -11.35 16.65 -10.31
C PRO A 25 -11.12 17.95 -11.10
N THR A 26 -11.94 18.96 -10.83
CA THR A 26 -11.64 20.35 -11.20
C THR A 26 -10.97 21.02 -10.00
N ALA A 27 -9.75 21.50 -10.19
CA ALA A 27 -9.02 22.29 -9.21
C ALA A 27 -9.48 23.76 -9.22
N SER A 28 -9.60 24.39 -8.04
CA SER A 28 -9.44 25.83 -7.86
C SER A 28 -9.16 26.19 -6.39
N THR A 29 -7.93 26.67 -6.18
CA THR A 29 -7.50 27.89 -5.47
C THR A 29 -8.03 28.24 -4.07
N THR A 30 -7.04 28.43 -3.20
CA THR A 30 -6.96 29.06 -1.87
C THR A 30 -7.85 30.29 -1.59
N THR A 31 -8.39 30.36 -0.36
CA THR A 31 -8.31 31.54 0.53
C THR A 31 -8.77 31.21 1.96
N SER A 32 -8.02 31.71 2.94
CA SER A 32 -8.23 31.57 4.39
C SER A 32 -9.38 32.44 4.90
N MET A 33 -10.20 31.93 5.83
CA MET A 33 -10.86 32.75 6.87
C MET A 33 -11.13 31.93 8.14
N THR A 34 -10.60 32.46 9.24
CA THR A 34 -10.79 32.05 10.63
C THR A 34 -12.19 32.42 11.11
N THR A 35 -12.92 31.53 11.77
CA THR A 35 -13.98 31.93 12.72
C THR A 35 -14.10 30.96 13.89
N THR A 36 -14.07 31.58 15.07
CA THR A 36 -14.20 31.08 16.43
C THR A 36 -15.52 30.34 16.65
N THR A 37 -15.49 29.16 17.27
CA THR A 37 -16.68 28.46 17.77
C THR A 37 -16.67 28.41 19.30
N THR A 38 -17.64 29.10 19.88
CA THR A 38 -17.97 29.17 21.30
C THR A 38 -18.59 27.85 21.78
N PHE A 39 -18.15 27.37 22.94
CA PHE A 39 -18.73 26.24 23.66
C PHE A 39 -20.13 26.57 24.20
N THR A 40 -21.09 25.68 23.98
CA THR A 40 -22.29 25.55 24.83
C THR A 40 -22.55 24.06 25.09
N THR A 41 -22.51 23.70 26.37
CA THR A 41 -22.89 22.41 26.93
C THR A 41 -24.34 22.45 27.36
N THR A 42 -25.18 21.51 26.88
CA THR A 42 -26.27 20.94 27.70
C THR A 42 -26.89 19.66 27.11
N THR A 43 -26.87 18.62 27.95
CA THR A 43 -27.94 17.63 28.26
C THR A 43 -28.42 16.57 27.24
N THR A 44 -28.09 15.32 27.60
CA THR A 44 -28.94 14.09 27.70
C THR A 44 -30.04 13.85 26.66
N THR A 45 -29.94 12.72 25.94
CA THR A 45 -31.05 11.86 25.48
C THR A 45 -30.48 10.46 25.14
N THR A 46 -30.80 9.44 25.96
CA THR A 46 -31.69 8.31 25.66
C THR A 46 -31.33 7.47 24.43
N VAL A 47 -30.85 6.25 24.73
CA VAL A 47 -30.75 5.10 23.83
C VAL A 47 -32.14 4.62 23.42
N THR A 48 -32.41 4.60 22.11
CA THR A 48 -33.49 3.78 21.54
C THR A 48 -32.94 3.10 20.29
N SER A 49 -32.76 1.78 20.40
CA SER A 49 -32.49 0.88 19.28
C SER A 49 -33.74 0.78 18.41
N GLY A 50 -33.61 1.08 17.13
CA GLY A 50 -34.70 1.02 16.15
C GLY A 50 -34.20 0.45 14.84
N PHE A 51 -34.29 -0.87 14.70
CA PHE A 51 -34.10 -1.57 13.43
C PHE A 51 -35.32 -1.29 12.54
N ILE A 52 -35.13 -0.63 11.40
CA ILE A 52 -36.20 -0.34 10.42
C ILE A 52 -36.13 -1.39 9.30
N LEU A 53 -37.13 -2.26 9.26
CA LEU A 53 -37.42 -3.15 8.12
C LEU A 53 -38.31 -2.40 7.14
N ASN A 54 -37.74 -2.03 5.99
CA ASN A 54 -38.48 -1.41 4.89
C ASN A 54 -39.19 -2.51 4.08
N LEU A 55 -40.49 -2.72 4.32
CA LEU A 55 -41.35 -3.47 3.39
C LEU A 55 -42.18 -2.49 2.55
N ASN A 56 -41.88 -2.46 1.25
CA ASN A 56 -42.72 -1.85 0.24
C ASN A 56 -44.08 -2.58 0.13
N PRO A 57 -45.22 -1.88 0.25
CA PRO A 57 -46.51 -2.49 -0.05
C PRO A 57 -46.77 -2.46 -1.56
N LEU A 58 -47.00 -3.63 -2.16
CA LEU A 58 -47.46 -3.74 -3.54
C LEU A 58 -48.98 -3.53 -3.59
N THR A 59 -49.38 -2.52 -4.36
CA THR A 59 -50.76 -2.12 -4.65
C THR A 59 -51.49 -3.19 -5.48
N SER A 60 -52.70 -3.59 -5.05
CA SER A 60 -53.67 -4.28 -5.91
C SER A 60 -54.90 -3.39 -6.13
N THR A 61 -55.29 -3.28 -7.39
CA THR A 61 -56.33 -2.41 -7.95
C THR A 61 -57.70 -3.10 -8.00
N GLY A 62 -58.77 -2.35 -7.68
CA GLY A 62 -60.19 -2.65 -7.97
C GLY A 62 -60.80 -3.72 -7.06
N ILE A 63 -62.00 -3.60 -6.50
CA ILE A 63 -63.27 -3.23 -7.13
C ILE A 63 -64.15 -2.50 -6.09
N ASN A 64 -64.87 -1.52 -6.58
CA ASN A 64 -65.81 -0.63 -5.89
C ASN A 64 -67.06 -1.40 -5.44
N ASN A 65 -67.63 -1.05 -4.27
CA ASN A 65 -69.06 -0.76 -4.10
C ASN A 65 -69.35 -0.33 -2.65
N THR A 66 -69.74 0.94 -2.54
CA THR A 66 -70.43 1.53 -1.39
C THR A 66 -71.89 1.10 -1.45
N GLU A 67 -72.42 0.40 -0.45
CA GLU A 67 -73.84 0.56 -0.10
C GLU A 67 -74.18 0.16 1.35
N LEU A 68 -75.23 0.85 1.79
CA LEU A 68 -75.74 1.19 3.11
C LEU A 68 -76.30 0.00 3.90
N LEU A 69 -76.08 0.07 5.21
CA LEU A 69 -76.64 -0.80 6.25
C LEU A 69 -78.18 -0.77 6.23
N THR A 70 -78.81 -1.91 5.93
CA THR A 70 -80.19 -2.21 6.36
C THR A 70 -80.22 -3.59 7.02
N SER A 71 -80.61 -3.58 8.30
CA SER A 71 -80.80 -4.78 9.11
C SER A 71 -82.07 -5.49 8.65
N THR A 72 -81.92 -6.65 8.03
CA THR A 72 -82.95 -7.69 7.96
C THR A 72 -82.29 -8.97 8.44
N VAL A 73 -82.78 -9.48 9.58
CA VAL A 73 -82.42 -10.79 10.13
C VAL A 73 -82.93 -11.86 9.16
N ASN A 74 -82.11 -12.18 8.17
CA ASN A 74 -82.23 -13.42 7.42
C ASN A 74 -81.34 -14.47 8.10
N ALA A 75 -81.91 -15.66 8.23
CA ALA A 75 -81.34 -16.81 8.91
C ALA A 75 -79.82 -16.94 8.76
N ILE A 76 -79.14 -17.10 9.89
CA ILE A 76 -77.76 -17.57 9.97
C ILE A 76 -77.73 -18.95 9.32
N VAL A 77 -77.54 -19.00 8.01
CA VAL A 77 -76.85 -20.13 7.38
C VAL A 77 -75.39 -19.86 7.68
N THR A 78 -74.93 -20.35 8.83
CA THR A 78 -73.50 -20.61 9.00
C THR A 78 -73.09 -21.41 7.76
N PRO A 79 -72.17 -20.93 6.91
CA PRO A 79 -71.59 -21.81 5.90
C PRO A 79 -70.89 -22.91 6.68
N VAL A 80 -71.56 -24.05 6.81
CA VAL A 80 -70.98 -25.23 7.43
C VAL A 80 -69.89 -25.65 6.46
N MET A 81 -68.67 -25.27 6.82
CA MET A 81 -67.45 -25.68 6.13
C MET A 81 -67.50 -27.19 5.94
N THR A 82 -67.62 -27.62 4.68
CA THR A 82 -67.49 -29.03 4.35
C THR A 82 -66.08 -29.45 4.74
N TYR A 83 -65.92 -30.62 5.37
CA TYR A 83 -64.62 -31.14 5.81
C TYR A 83 -63.54 -31.05 4.72
N GLY A 84 -63.89 -31.25 3.44
CA GLY A 84 -62.97 -31.08 2.31
C GLY A 84 -62.48 -29.64 2.04
N HIS A 85 -63.27 -28.60 2.36
CA HIS A 85 -62.77 -27.22 2.29
C HIS A 85 -61.77 -26.94 3.44
N LEU A 86 -62.01 -27.50 4.63
CA LEU A 86 -61.09 -27.34 5.77
C LEU A 86 -59.78 -28.05 5.48
N GLU A 87 -59.86 -29.28 4.99
CA GLU A 87 -58.73 -30.07 4.52
C GLU A 87 -57.95 -29.36 3.40
N GLY A 88 -58.65 -28.69 2.47
CA GLY A 88 -58.03 -27.84 1.45
C GLY A 88 -57.27 -26.64 2.00
N PHE A 89 -57.81 -25.96 3.03
CA PHE A 89 -57.09 -24.87 3.71
C PHE A 89 -55.91 -25.37 4.54
N THR A 90 -56.07 -26.50 5.24
CA THR A 90 -54.98 -27.15 5.98
C THR A 90 -53.85 -27.56 5.04
N ASN A 91 -54.16 -28.18 3.90
CA ASN A 91 -53.16 -28.54 2.90
C ASN A 91 -52.47 -27.30 2.31
N LYS A 92 -53.21 -26.21 2.07
CA LYS A 92 -52.64 -24.96 1.55
C LYS A 92 -51.71 -24.27 2.56
N TRP A 93 -52.09 -24.21 3.83
CA TRP A 93 -51.21 -23.68 4.87
C TRP A 93 -50.00 -24.58 5.12
N SER A 94 -50.16 -25.90 4.98
CA SER A 94 -49.02 -26.82 5.06
C SER A 94 -48.03 -26.61 3.93
N LEU A 95 -48.51 -26.43 2.69
CA LEU A 95 -47.67 -26.14 1.53
C LEU A 95 -46.97 -24.78 1.67
N GLU A 96 -47.70 -23.75 2.07
CA GLU A 96 -47.13 -22.42 2.32
C GLU A 96 -46.09 -22.48 3.44
N LEU A 97 -46.32 -23.25 4.50
CA LEU A 97 -45.34 -23.42 5.59
C LEU A 97 -44.07 -24.10 5.08
N GLU A 98 -44.19 -25.14 4.25
CA GLU A 98 -43.05 -25.84 3.64
C GLU A 98 -42.27 -24.92 2.67
N GLU A 99 -42.97 -24.09 1.89
CA GLU A 99 -42.34 -23.10 1.01
C GLU A 99 -41.63 -21.99 1.79
N GLN A 100 -42.24 -21.49 2.87
CA GLN A 100 -41.61 -20.51 3.76
C GLN A 100 -40.43 -21.11 4.52
N GLU A 101 -40.49 -22.39 4.89
CA GLU A 101 -39.36 -23.11 5.49
C GLU A 101 -38.19 -23.16 4.51
N ASP A 102 -38.40 -23.60 3.26
CA ASP A 102 -37.36 -23.64 2.24
C ASP A 102 -36.75 -22.24 1.96
N TYR A 103 -37.62 -21.23 1.82
CA TYR A 103 -37.18 -19.84 1.66
C TYR A 103 -36.35 -19.35 2.86
N PHE A 104 -36.78 -19.67 4.08
CA PHE A 104 -36.05 -19.30 5.29
C PHE A 104 -34.67 -19.98 5.34
N LEU A 105 -34.58 -21.27 5.05
CA LEU A 105 -33.29 -21.99 5.01
C LEU A 105 -32.35 -21.38 3.96
N HIS A 106 -32.86 -21.05 2.78
CA HIS A 106 -32.08 -20.39 1.74
C HIS A 106 -31.57 -19.01 2.19
N GLN A 107 -32.43 -18.22 2.84
CA GLN A 107 -32.05 -16.91 3.35
C GLN A 107 -31.03 -17.02 4.48
N MET A 108 -31.16 -17.99 5.39
CA MET A 108 -30.17 -18.24 6.45
C MET A 108 -28.81 -18.64 5.86
N THR A 109 -28.80 -19.42 4.77
CA THR A 109 -27.56 -19.77 4.06
C THR A 109 -26.88 -18.54 3.47
N LYS A 110 -27.64 -17.65 2.79
CA LYS A 110 -27.07 -16.40 2.25
C LYS A 110 -26.56 -15.47 3.34
N VAL A 111 -27.29 -15.35 4.45
CA VAL A 111 -26.85 -14.54 5.59
C VAL A 111 -25.57 -15.11 6.18
N ASN A 112 -25.44 -16.44 6.27
CA ASN A 112 -24.21 -17.09 6.69
C ASN A 112 -23.04 -16.82 5.72
N ASP A 113 -23.28 -16.84 4.41
CA ASP A 113 -22.25 -16.50 3.41
C ASP A 113 -21.81 -15.04 3.53
N TRP A 114 -22.75 -14.13 3.77
CA TRP A 114 -22.45 -12.71 4.02
C TRP A 114 -21.70 -12.51 5.34
N ASP A 115 -22.04 -13.26 6.39
CA ASP A 115 -21.34 -13.21 7.68
C ASP A 115 -19.88 -13.70 7.52
N CYS A 116 -19.66 -14.80 6.79
CA CYS A 116 -18.32 -15.29 6.49
C CYS A 116 -17.49 -14.25 5.72
N ALA A 117 -18.07 -13.62 4.69
CA ALA A 117 -17.39 -12.57 3.92
C ALA A 117 -17.12 -11.31 4.77
N LEU A 118 -18.02 -10.98 5.70
CA LEU A 118 -17.83 -9.85 6.61
C LEU A 118 -16.66 -10.10 7.56
N ILE A 119 -16.55 -11.31 8.11
CA ILE A 119 -15.44 -11.71 8.98
C ILE A 119 -14.11 -11.66 8.19
N GLU A 120 -14.05 -12.24 6.99
CA GLU A 120 -12.85 -12.22 6.15
C GLU A 120 -12.42 -10.78 5.82
N ASN A 121 -13.37 -9.90 5.48
CA ASN A 121 -13.08 -8.49 5.24
C ASN A 121 -12.62 -7.78 6.52
N GLY A 122 -13.20 -8.10 7.68
CA GLY A 122 -12.76 -7.59 8.98
C GLY A 122 -11.31 -7.97 9.31
N GLU A 123 -10.90 -9.20 8.99
CA GLU A 123 -9.51 -9.65 9.13
C GLU A 123 -8.58 -8.89 8.17
N LYS A 124 -8.95 -8.74 6.90
CA LYS A 124 -8.19 -7.94 5.92
C LYS A 124 -8.03 -6.49 6.36
N ILE A 125 -9.10 -5.87 6.88
CA ILE A 125 -9.06 -4.50 7.43
C ILE A 125 -8.08 -4.44 8.61
N THR A 126 -8.08 -5.45 9.49
CA THR A 126 -7.16 -5.50 10.64
C THR A 126 -5.70 -5.63 10.19
N ILE A 127 -5.41 -6.46 9.17
CA ILE A 127 -4.07 -6.59 8.59
C ILE A 127 -3.63 -5.27 7.94
N LEU A 128 -4.52 -4.66 7.14
CA LEU A 128 -4.24 -3.38 6.50
C LEU A 128 -3.96 -2.29 7.53
N HIS A 129 -4.76 -2.21 8.61
CA HIS A 129 -4.53 -1.26 9.69
C HIS A 129 -3.14 -1.45 10.33
N LYS A 130 -2.73 -2.69 10.60
CA LYS A 130 -1.39 -2.97 11.13
C LYS A 130 -0.28 -2.51 10.19
N GLU A 131 -0.39 -2.77 8.89
CA GLU A 131 0.61 -2.34 7.92
C GLU A 131 0.63 -0.81 7.75
N VAL A 132 -0.54 -0.16 7.78
CA VAL A 132 -0.64 1.31 7.74
C VAL A 132 0.05 1.94 8.96
N GLU A 133 -0.16 1.41 10.17
CA GLU A 133 0.54 1.92 11.36
C GLU A 133 2.06 1.71 11.29
N LYS A 134 2.50 0.59 10.72
CA LYS A 134 3.93 0.35 10.45
C LYS A 134 4.50 1.38 9.47
N VAL A 135 3.81 1.62 8.35
CA VAL A 135 4.22 2.62 7.35
C VAL A 135 4.24 4.03 7.95
N LYS A 136 3.27 4.38 8.81
CA LYS A 136 3.29 5.67 9.53
C LYS A 136 4.51 5.81 10.45
N LEU A 137 4.88 4.74 11.15
CA LEU A 137 6.08 4.75 11.99
C LEU A 137 7.34 4.88 11.14
N ASP A 138 7.44 4.15 10.04
CA ASP A 138 8.57 4.24 9.11
C ASP A 138 8.67 5.64 8.47
N GLN A 139 7.55 6.24 8.09
CA GLN A 139 7.48 7.62 7.59
C GLN A 139 7.99 8.62 8.64
N LYS A 140 7.54 8.50 9.89
CA LYS A 140 8.01 9.35 10.99
C LYS A 140 9.51 9.15 11.27
N ARG A 141 10.01 7.91 11.15
CA ARG A 141 11.45 7.63 11.26
C ARG A 141 12.22 8.35 10.15
N LEU A 142 11.74 8.26 8.91
CA LEU A 142 12.36 8.90 7.75
C LEU A 142 12.36 10.44 7.89
N GLU A 143 11.28 11.03 8.40
CA GLU A 143 11.21 12.48 8.68
C GLU A 143 12.30 12.90 9.68
N VAL A 144 12.48 12.16 10.77
CA VAL A 144 13.54 12.43 11.75
C VAL A 144 14.93 12.24 11.16
N GLU A 145 15.14 11.20 10.35
CA GLU A 145 16.41 10.97 9.65
C GLU A 145 16.71 12.10 8.64
N LEU A 146 15.69 12.60 7.94
CA LEU A 146 15.83 13.73 7.02
C LEU A 146 16.18 15.03 7.77
N ASP A 147 15.50 15.32 8.87
CA ASP A 147 15.81 16.47 9.73
C ASP A 147 17.25 16.38 10.28
N PHE A 148 17.68 15.17 10.65
CA PHE A 148 19.06 14.93 11.08
C PHE A 148 20.06 15.19 9.96
N ILE A 149 19.82 14.69 8.74
CA ILE A 149 20.70 14.95 7.59
C ILE A 149 20.74 16.45 7.26
N LEU A 150 19.60 17.15 7.28
CA LEU A 150 19.55 18.59 7.06
C LEU A 150 20.33 19.35 8.14
N SER A 151 20.23 18.93 9.40
CA SER A 151 21.04 19.51 10.48
C SER A 151 22.53 19.27 10.27
N GLN A 152 22.94 18.09 9.82
CA GLN A 152 24.34 17.79 9.50
C GLN A 152 24.85 18.62 8.32
N GLN A 153 24.04 18.77 7.26
CA GLN A 153 24.38 19.61 6.12
C GLN A 153 24.56 21.07 6.55
N LYS A 154 23.67 21.58 7.42
CA LYS A 154 23.78 22.93 7.98
C LYS A 154 25.01 23.11 8.85
N GLU A 155 25.30 22.16 9.75
CA GLU A 155 26.51 22.22 10.59
C GLU A 155 27.79 22.22 9.74
N LEU A 156 27.82 21.41 8.67
CA LEU A 156 28.94 21.38 7.74
C LEU A 156 29.09 22.71 6.98
N GLU A 157 27.99 23.33 6.55
CA GLU A 157 27.99 24.64 5.90
C GLU A 157 28.44 25.75 6.86
N ASP A 158 27.96 25.73 8.11
CA ASP A 158 28.34 26.67 9.17
C ASP A 158 29.83 26.53 9.55
N LEU A 159 30.40 25.33 9.48
CA LEU A 159 31.84 25.09 9.69
C LEU A 159 32.68 25.49 8.47
N LEU A 160 32.18 25.25 7.25
CA LEU A 160 32.89 25.53 6.01
C LEU A 160 32.98 27.03 5.73
N THR A 161 31.90 27.79 5.95
CA THR A 161 31.83 29.24 5.69
C THR A 161 32.99 30.05 6.30
N PRO A 162 33.33 29.94 7.60
CA PRO A 162 34.45 30.67 8.18
C PRO A 162 35.81 30.14 7.69
N LEU A 163 35.93 28.86 7.34
CA LEU A 163 37.14 28.30 6.75
C LEU A 163 37.36 28.88 5.35
N GLU A 164 36.32 28.98 4.53
CA GLU A 164 36.35 29.61 3.21
C GLU A 164 36.72 31.10 3.31
N GLU A 165 36.16 31.82 4.28
CA GLU A 165 36.49 33.23 4.52
C GLU A 165 37.96 33.40 4.93
N SER A 166 38.44 32.59 5.88
CA SER A 166 39.84 32.63 6.32
C SER A 166 40.83 32.23 5.21
N MET A 167 40.48 31.25 4.38
CA MET A 167 41.27 30.84 3.22
C MET A 167 41.30 31.95 2.17
N LYS A 168 40.18 32.65 1.94
CA LYS A 168 40.11 33.77 1.00
C LYS A 168 40.95 34.96 1.46
N ASP A 169 40.97 35.24 2.76
CA ASP A 169 41.84 36.26 3.35
C ASP A 169 43.33 35.88 3.27
N GLN A 170 43.66 34.62 3.53
CA GLN A 170 45.03 34.11 3.39
C GLN A 170 45.47 34.09 1.93
N SER A 171 44.61 33.66 1.01
CA SER A 171 44.82 33.71 -0.43
C SER A 171 45.02 35.15 -0.89
N ARG A 172 44.27 36.13 -0.37
CA ARG A 172 44.47 37.56 -0.68
C ARG A 172 45.84 38.07 -0.23
N LEU A 173 46.36 37.59 0.90
CA LEU A 173 47.73 37.91 1.37
C LEU A 173 48.81 37.19 0.54
N VAL A 174 48.58 35.94 0.15
CA VAL A 174 49.51 35.13 -0.67
C VAL A 174 49.52 35.59 -2.14
N TYR A 175 48.42 36.08 -2.70
CA TYR A 175 48.37 36.66 -4.05
C TYR A 175 49.25 37.91 -4.17
N LEU A 176 49.52 38.58 -3.04
CA LEU A 176 50.46 39.70 -2.94
C LEU A 176 51.93 39.23 -2.91
N GLN A 177 52.18 37.96 -2.59
CA GLN A 177 53.47 37.27 -2.60
C GLN A 177 53.47 36.17 -3.68
N HIS A 178 53.73 36.56 -4.93
CA HIS A 178 53.75 35.82 -6.20
C HIS A 178 54.41 34.39 -6.29
N ALA A 179 54.42 33.55 -5.25
CA ALA A 179 55.23 32.33 -5.19
C ALA A 179 54.51 31.01 -5.56
N ASP A 180 53.17 30.94 -5.61
CA ASP A 180 52.44 29.65 -5.69
C ASP A 180 51.51 29.50 -6.92
N VAL A 181 51.94 30.00 -8.07
CA VAL A 181 51.07 30.12 -9.27
C VAL A 181 50.89 28.79 -10.03
N GLU A 182 51.83 27.85 -9.94
CA GLU A 182 51.79 26.60 -10.73
C GLU A 182 50.96 25.47 -10.10
N PRO A 183 51.02 25.21 -8.78
CA PRO A 183 50.13 24.26 -8.12
C PRO A 183 48.66 24.68 -8.17
N GLU A 184 48.40 25.99 -7.99
CA GLU A 184 47.06 26.57 -8.09
C GLU A 184 46.40 26.30 -9.45
N LYS A 185 47.14 26.44 -10.56
CA LYS A 185 46.65 26.11 -11.91
C LYS A 185 46.26 24.64 -12.07
N THR A 186 47.01 23.73 -11.45
CA THR A 186 46.74 22.29 -11.53
C THR A 186 45.48 21.92 -10.76
N TYR A 187 45.28 22.48 -9.56
CA TYR A 187 44.05 22.31 -8.79
C TYR A 187 42.83 22.97 -9.46
N LYS A 188 42.99 24.15 -10.06
CA LYS A 188 41.94 24.80 -10.85
C LYS A 188 41.52 23.99 -12.07
N LEU A 189 42.46 23.31 -12.72
CA LEU A 189 42.15 22.38 -13.81
C LEU A 189 41.37 21.15 -13.28
N ALA A 190 41.75 20.59 -12.13
CA ALA A 190 41.01 19.49 -11.51
C ALA A 190 39.57 19.90 -11.13
N GLU A 191 39.37 21.10 -10.58
CA GLU A 191 38.05 21.69 -10.29
C GLU A 191 37.21 21.87 -11.57
N ASN A 192 37.83 22.34 -12.66
CA ASN A 192 37.17 22.45 -13.97
C ASN A 192 36.77 21.08 -14.53
N ILE A 193 37.60 20.04 -14.35
CA ILE A 193 37.27 18.68 -14.80
C ILE A 193 36.13 18.09 -13.95
N ASP A 194 36.11 18.30 -12.63
CA ASP A 194 35.03 17.82 -11.76
C ASP A 194 33.70 18.51 -12.08
N THR A 195 33.71 19.84 -12.27
CA THR A 195 32.52 20.59 -12.68
C THR A 195 32.04 20.17 -14.06
N GLN A 196 32.94 19.93 -15.02
CA GLN A 196 32.56 19.36 -16.32
C GLN A 196 31.97 17.96 -16.20
N LEU A 197 32.54 17.08 -15.37
CA LEU A 197 32.03 15.73 -15.18
C LEU A 197 30.64 15.73 -14.52
N LYS A 198 30.41 16.61 -13.52
CA LYS A 198 29.09 16.85 -12.93
C LYS A 198 28.11 17.41 -13.96
N GLY A 199 28.55 18.35 -14.78
CA GLY A 199 27.77 18.90 -15.89
C GLY A 199 27.36 17.84 -16.90
N ILE A 200 28.28 16.96 -17.30
CA ILE A 200 27.99 15.80 -18.17
C ILE A 200 27.07 14.79 -17.48
N GLY A 201 27.23 14.58 -16.18
CA GLY A 201 26.32 13.76 -15.39
C GLY A 201 24.90 14.29 -15.38
N GLN A 202 24.74 15.60 -15.24
CA GLN A 202 23.45 16.29 -15.31
C GLN A 202 22.90 16.28 -16.74
N ASP A 203 23.69 16.60 -17.76
CA ASP A 203 23.29 16.54 -19.17
C ASP A 203 22.82 15.13 -19.56
N ARG A 204 23.51 14.08 -19.10
CA ARG A 204 23.04 12.71 -19.28
C ARG A 204 21.70 12.47 -18.59
N LYS A 205 21.52 12.98 -17.37
CA LYS A 205 20.26 12.87 -16.64
C LYS A 205 19.14 13.60 -17.39
N ASP A 206 19.40 14.80 -17.88
CA ASP A 206 18.47 15.58 -18.67
C ASP A 206 18.15 14.88 -19.99
N ILE A 207 19.13 14.30 -20.68
CA ILE A 207 18.91 13.48 -21.89
C ILE A 207 18.04 12.25 -21.58
N ILE A 208 18.24 11.59 -20.43
CA ILE A 208 17.40 10.47 -19.99
C ILE A 208 15.98 10.97 -19.71
N ASP A 209 15.81 12.05 -18.95
CA ASP A 209 14.49 12.62 -18.63
C ASP A 209 13.76 13.11 -19.88
N HIS A 210 14.49 13.67 -20.86
CA HIS A 210 13.97 14.02 -22.17
C HIS A 210 13.60 12.79 -23.00
N LEU A 211 14.45 11.75 -23.03
CA LEU A 211 14.15 10.50 -23.73
C LEU A 211 12.90 9.83 -23.13
N ASP A 212 12.81 9.78 -21.81
CA ASP A 212 11.65 9.25 -21.08
C ASP A 212 10.40 10.10 -21.31
N SER A 213 10.54 11.39 -21.59
CA SER A 213 9.41 12.26 -22.01
C SER A 213 9.05 12.07 -23.49
N PHE A 214 10.02 11.87 -24.37
CA PHE A 214 9.82 11.64 -25.82
C PHE A 214 9.27 10.24 -26.13
N GLU A 215 9.60 9.25 -25.32
CA GLU A 215 9.02 7.91 -25.35
C GLU A 215 7.58 7.89 -24.80
N ASN A 216 7.12 9.00 -24.21
CA ASN A 216 5.90 9.10 -23.43
C ASN A 216 5.02 10.34 -23.79
N PRO A 217 4.77 10.67 -25.07
CA PRO A 217 4.04 11.88 -25.46
C PRO A 217 2.51 11.73 -25.40
N ALA A 218 1.97 10.55 -25.07
CA ALA A 218 0.53 10.33 -24.98
C ALA A 218 0.22 9.21 -23.98
N ASP A 219 -0.64 9.51 -23.00
CA ASP A 219 -1.20 8.61 -21.99
C ASP A 219 -0.22 7.80 -21.14
N THR A 220 0.24 8.41 -20.05
CA THR A 220 0.82 7.76 -18.86
C THR A 220 -0.10 6.72 -18.19
N THR A 221 -1.27 6.47 -18.78
CA THR A 221 -2.30 5.51 -18.34
C THR A 221 -2.34 4.27 -19.23
N ASP A 222 -1.48 4.13 -20.25
CA ASP A 222 -1.41 2.87 -21.01
C ASP A 222 -0.89 1.75 -20.09
N PRO A 223 -1.73 0.74 -19.77
CA PRO A 223 -1.30 -0.40 -18.95
C PRO A 223 -0.09 -1.12 -19.55
N LEU A 224 0.09 -1.10 -20.88
CA LEU A 224 1.25 -1.73 -21.52
C LEU A 224 2.55 -1.02 -21.15
N GLN A 225 2.55 0.31 -21.11
CA GLN A 225 3.73 1.09 -20.75
C GLN A 225 4.05 0.96 -19.26
N GLN A 226 3.04 0.83 -18.40
CA GLN A 226 3.25 0.51 -16.99
C GLN A 226 3.87 -0.88 -16.82
N ILE A 227 3.41 -1.88 -17.58
CA ILE A 227 4.01 -3.23 -17.59
C ILE A 227 5.46 -3.18 -18.06
N CYS A 228 5.78 -2.43 -19.13
CA CYS A 228 7.15 -2.27 -19.59
C CYS A 228 8.06 -1.62 -18.53
N LYS A 229 7.58 -0.59 -17.82
CA LYS A 229 8.31 0.05 -16.72
C LYS A 229 8.56 -0.92 -15.56
N ILE A 230 7.54 -1.67 -15.15
CA ILE A 230 7.66 -2.69 -14.10
C ILE A 230 8.65 -3.77 -14.52
N LEU A 231 8.53 -4.27 -15.75
CA LEU A 231 9.44 -5.29 -16.27
C LEU A 231 10.88 -4.78 -16.32
N ASN A 232 11.11 -3.55 -16.75
CA ASN A 232 12.46 -2.96 -16.74
C ASN A 232 13.02 -2.88 -15.31
N ALA A 233 12.22 -2.42 -14.33
CA ALA A 233 12.62 -2.41 -12.93
C ALA A 233 12.91 -3.83 -12.40
N HIS A 234 12.09 -4.81 -12.74
CA HIS A 234 12.28 -6.21 -12.34
C HIS A 234 13.53 -6.83 -12.98
N VAL A 235 13.79 -6.58 -14.26
CA VAL A 235 15.00 -7.06 -14.96
C VAL A 235 16.26 -6.44 -14.35
N ASN A 236 16.22 -5.14 -14.02
CA ASN A 236 17.33 -4.48 -13.35
C ASN A 236 17.55 -5.04 -11.93
N SER A 237 16.47 -5.26 -11.17
CA SER A 237 16.53 -5.91 -9.85
C SER A 237 17.11 -7.32 -9.94
N LEU A 238 16.66 -8.12 -10.91
CA LEU A 238 17.14 -9.48 -11.11
C LEU A 238 18.62 -9.51 -11.52
N ARG A 239 19.03 -8.59 -12.39
CA ARG A 239 20.45 -8.43 -12.77
C ARG A 239 21.31 -8.05 -11.58
N TRP A 240 20.82 -7.17 -10.72
CA TRP A 240 21.51 -6.82 -9.47
C TRP A 240 21.62 -8.03 -8.54
N ILE A 241 20.55 -8.81 -8.38
CA ILE A 241 20.56 -10.05 -7.58
C ILE A 241 21.57 -11.06 -8.16
N ASP A 242 21.61 -11.26 -9.47
CA ASP A 242 22.53 -12.18 -10.14
C ASP A 242 23.99 -11.77 -9.90
N GLN A 243 24.31 -10.49 -10.08
CA GLN A 243 25.64 -9.95 -9.80
C GLN A 243 26.04 -10.14 -8.33
N ASN A 244 25.13 -9.85 -7.40
CA ASN A 244 25.40 -9.96 -5.97
C ASN A 244 25.54 -11.42 -5.54
N THR A 245 24.74 -12.32 -6.13
CA THR A 245 24.84 -13.78 -5.96
C THR A 245 26.18 -14.29 -6.47
N GLY A 246 26.61 -13.86 -7.66
CA GLY A 246 27.91 -14.22 -8.21
C GLY A 246 29.08 -13.67 -7.37
N MET A 247 28.93 -12.49 -6.76
CA MET A 247 29.91 -11.96 -5.82
C MET A 247 29.98 -12.80 -4.54
N LEU A 248 28.82 -13.13 -3.95
CA LEU A 248 28.73 -13.96 -2.76
C LEU A 248 29.29 -15.37 -3.01
N GLN A 249 28.99 -15.98 -4.16
CA GLN A 249 29.55 -17.26 -4.56
C GLN A 249 31.07 -17.22 -4.63
N ARG A 250 31.65 -16.17 -5.23
CA ARG A 250 33.12 -15.99 -5.26
C ARG A 250 33.70 -15.82 -3.86
N LYS A 251 33.01 -15.10 -2.97
CA LYS A 251 33.41 -14.94 -1.56
C LYS A 251 33.36 -16.26 -0.80
N VAL A 252 32.35 -17.10 -1.06
CA VAL A 252 32.25 -18.45 -0.48
C VAL A 252 33.35 -19.37 -1.01
N GLU A 253 33.67 -19.31 -2.30
CA GLU A 253 34.78 -20.07 -2.88
C GLU A 253 36.13 -19.64 -2.29
N GLU A 254 36.36 -18.35 -2.13
CA GLU A 254 37.56 -17.79 -1.49
C GLU A 254 37.70 -18.30 -0.05
N VAL A 255 36.62 -18.29 0.74
CA VAL A 255 36.61 -18.81 2.12
C VAL A 255 36.87 -20.32 2.15
N THR A 256 36.25 -21.09 1.26
CA THR A 256 36.48 -22.54 1.13
C THR A 256 37.93 -22.82 0.77
N GLN A 257 38.50 -22.09 -0.19
CA GLN A 257 39.89 -22.23 -0.59
C GLN A 257 40.86 -21.90 0.56
N VAL A 258 40.59 -20.84 1.33
CA VAL A 258 41.39 -20.49 2.52
C VAL A 258 41.28 -21.58 3.60
N PHE A 259 40.11 -22.17 3.78
CA PHE A 259 39.92 -23.27 4.72
C PHE A 259 40.72 -24.51 4.31
N GLU A 260 40.65 -24.92 3.04
CA GLU A 260 41.43 -26.04 2.51
C GLU A 260 42.94 -25.77 2.58
N ASP A 261 43.37 -24.53 2.32
CA ASP A 261 44.76 -24.10 2.45
C ASP A 261 45.25 -24.12 3.90
N CYS A 262 44.40 -23.71 4.86
CA CYS A 262 44.68 -23.76 6.28
C CYS A 262 44.80 -25.20 6.76
N HIS A 263 43.82 -26.04 6.43
CA HIS A 263 43.81 -27.46 6.76
C HIS A 263 45.01 -28.19 6.15
N ARG A 264 45.38 -27.89 4.90
CA ARG A 264 46.60 -28.42 4.28
C ARG A 264 47.87 -27.98 5.01
N LYS A 265 47.96 -26.74 5.49
CA LYS A 265 49.11 -26.27 6.29
C LYS A 265 49.17 -26.98 7.64
N GLU A 266 48.04 -27.19 8.30
CA GLU A 266 47.94 -27.90 9.57
C GLU A 266 48.35 -29.37 9.44
N GLN A 267 47.91 -30.06 8.38
CA GLN A 267 48.36 -31.43 8.08
C GLN A 267 49.87 -31.50 7.85
N LYS A 268 50.46 -30.55 7.10
CA LYS A 268 51.91 -30.48 6.90
C LYS A 268 52.66 -30.26 8.20
N TYR A 269 52.14 -29.41 9.09
CA TYR A 269 52.72 -29.17 10.41
C TYR A 269 52.66 -30.43 11.30
N ASN A 270 51.51 -31.10 11.36
CA ASN A 270 51.33 -32.33 12.13
C ASN A 270 52.23 -33.47 11.62
N VAL A 271 52.37 -33.63 10.31
CA VAL A 271 53.32 -34.58 9.71
C VAL A 271 54.76 -34.19 10.06
N LYS A 272 55.13 -32.91 9.98
CA LYS A 272 56.49 -32.48 10.33
C LYS A 272 56.84 -32.76 11.80
N ILE A 273 55.90 -32.64 12.73
CA ILE A 273 56.08 -33.01 14.14
C ILE A 273 56.18 -34.53 14.32
N ALA A 274 55.41 -35.32 13.57
CA ALA A 274 55.41 -36.77 13.71
C ALA A 274 56.70 -37.46 13.21
N PHE A 275 57.52 -36.77 12.42
CA PHE A 275 58.75 -37.30 11.80
C PHE A 275 60.05 -36.63 12.30
N ASP A 276 59.98 -35.66 13.23
CA ASP A 276 61.14 -35.13 13.99
C ASP A 276 61.23 -35.84 15.36
#